data_AF-A0A6I9X063-F1
#
_entry.id   AF-A0A6I9X063-F1
#
_cell.length_a   1.000
_cell.length_b   1.000
_cell.length_c   1.000
_cell.angle_alpha   90.00
_cell.angle_beta   90.00
_cell.angle_gamma   90.00
#
_symmetry.space_group_name_H-M   'P 1'
#
loop_
_entity.id
_entity.type
_entity.pdbx_description
1 polymer ?
#
loop_
_entity_poly.entity_id
_entity_poly.type
_entity_poly.pdbx_seq_one_letter_code
_entity_poly.pdbx_strand_id
1 'polypeptide(L)'
;MRTIFYSSKNAKKKKSKGSKLARMSDEERARYLQYRAELELEVKRRKQQLIAAFTKNKLKREEAFSRLNTAKINEQWRFILRRIKCKELHEDVKYLWNNFDRMIKTKDLVIQRLYSELEAADVNHRRLQEAHIQMMDLIIGKIVSINLYYLYQLLIINIIGRYKQKCIHLHESFAHERNRVISDETNKLNRVRKNLEQHCDQLQNIIFGQDKKIENILMQTKIQNAVNIYNIVYLKEDALSRLMHYVSNEVEELWRQLSETIIEYEINTGDKRKQYEYLKEQDDAHRADVARYPRLQVQLQGMIKNLKQDIHVLSQKRKQRITEMNNQIVHMRKRAKNLRQMFSVNQVLDATQLKKLTIINTSVLKKLQRISDKGSSLLSLLRRCSSLEPFSLTVQKYTLRDTGSRRAFINCVSIVQYVLCVYVYIQLLKKVKYNYLQMSEPFDKLDKFWEQYNYIKSDNIFMKKECVNLSFENKQLRNTLRTYLLTVSKIPTARPLISTSV
;
A
#
# COMPACT_ATOMS: atom_id res chain seq x y z
N MET A 1 2.92 25.88 -85.42
CA MET A 1 2.92 26.88 -86.53
C MET A 1 3.90 26.45 -87.60
N ARG A 2 3.57 26.72 -88.88
CA ARG A 2 4.47 26.79 -90.05
C ARG A 2 5.35 25.57 -90.37
N THR A 3 4.74 24.65 -91.11
CA THR A 3 5.29 24.10 -92.35
C THR A 3 6.18 25.09 -93.09
N ILE A 4 7.41 24.69 -93.45
CA ILE A 4 8.11 25.16 -94.66
C ILE A 4 8.82 23.95 -95.28
N PHE A 5 8.24 23.41 -96.35
CA PHE A 5 8.96 22.61 -97.33
C PHE A 5 9.88 23.55 -98.12
N TYR A 6 11.16 23.23 -98.26
CA TYR A 6 11.97 23.77 -99.36
C TYR A 6 12.32 22.67 -100.35
N SER A 7 11.67 22.77 -101.51
CA SER A 7 11.95 21.97 -102.69
C SER A 7 13.30 22.37 -103.28
N SER A 8 14.16 21.39 -103.59
CA SER A 8 15.30 21.58 -104.48
C SER A 8 15.13 20.67 -105.69
N LYS A 9 14.73 21.27 -106.81
CA LYS A 9 14.53 20.60 -108.10
C LYS A 9 15.86 20.32 -108.80
N ASN A 10 15.84 19.26 -109.62
CA ASN A 10 16.63 19.09 -110.84
C ASN A 10 18.16 19.05 -110.76
N ALA A 11 18.71 17.82 -110.80
CA ALA A 11 19.97 17.54 -111.48
C ALA A 11 19.98 16.11 -112.09
N LYS A 12 19.28 15.91 -113.22
CA LYS A 12 19.49 14.73 -114.09
C LYS A 12 20.00 15.19 -115.46
N LYS A 13 20.99 14.44 -115.98
CA LYS A 13 21.60 14.52 -117.32
C LYS A 13 22.35 15.84 -117.66
N LYS A 14 23.61 15.93 -117.22
CA LYS A 14 24.68 16.39 -118.12
C LYS A 14 25.30 15.17 -118.79
N LYS A 15 25.12 15.05 -120.11
CA LYS A 15 25.84 14.07 -120.95
C LYS A 15 27.34 14.40 -120.95
N SER A 16 28.14 13.36 -121.20
CA SER A 16 29.55 13.43 -121.59
C SER A 16 29.94 14.73 -122.33
N LYS A 17 30.86 15.48 -121.73
CA LYS A 17 31.93 16.16 -122.47
C LYS A 17 33.24 15.68 -121.87
N GLY A 18 33.84 14.69 -122.53
CA GLY A 18 35.22 14.31 -122.28
C GLY A 18 36.20 15.42 -122.69
N SER A 19 37.50 15.11 -122.67
CA SER A 19 38.56 16.00 -123.16
C SER A 19 38.81 17.29 -122.34
N LYS A 20 38.98 17.14 -121.03
CA LYS A 20 40.19 17.70 -120.40
C LYS A 20 41.17 16.61 -119.98
N LEU A 21 40.66 15.48 -119.46
CA LEU A 21 41.41 14.23 -119.33
C LEU A 21 42.04 13.77 -120.66
N ALA A 22 41.39 13.96 -121.82
CA ALA A 22 41.91 13.46 -123.10
C ALA A 22 42.97 14.32 -123.82
N ARG A 23 43.53 15.33 -123.15
CA ARG A 23 44.79 15.99 -123.56
C ARG A 23 45.84 15.99 -122.45
N MET A 24 45.60 15.20 -121.41
CA MET A 24 46.53 14.88 -120.33
C MET A 24 47.05 13.45 -120.57
N SER A 25 48.30 13.18 -120.21
CA SER A 25 48.85 11.82 -120.28
C SER A 25 48.05 10.87 -119.37
N ASP A 26 48.13 9.55 -119.59
CA ASP A 26 47.42 8.60 -118.72
C ASP A 26 47.87 8.69 -117.25
N GLU A 27 49.08 9.16 -117.00
CA GLU A 27 49.61 9.43 -115.66
C GLU A 27 49.00 10.70 -115.04
N GLU A 28 48.85 11.79 -115.81
CA GLU A 28 48.14 13.00 -115.36
C GLU A 28 46.64 12.74 -115.13
N ARG A 29 46.02 11.90 -115.97
CA ARG A 29 44.64 11.42 -115.80
C ARG A 29 44.47 10.63 -114.51
N ALA A 30 45.38 9.69 -114.23
CA ALA A 30 45.38 8.90 -113.01
C ALA A 30 45.53 9.79 -111.78
N ARG A 31 46.50 10.72 -111.78
CA ARG A 31 46.69 11.71 -110.70
C ARG A 31 45.46 12.59 -110.48
N TYR A 32 44.77 13.05 -111.54
CA TYR A 32 43.54 13.84 -111.39
C TYR A 32 42.38 13.03 -110.78
N LEU A 33 42.23 11.76 -111.16
CA LEU A 33 41.19 10.87 -110.60
C LEU A 33 41.50 10.47 -109.16
N GLN A 34 42.77 10.21 -108.83
CA GLN A 34 43.25 9.99 -107.46
C GLN A 34 42.99 11.22 -106.58
N TYR A 35 43.47 12.40 -107.00
CA TYR A 35 43.25 13.65 -106.28
C TYR A 35 41.76 13.96 -106.06
N ARG A 36 40.91 13.68 -107.06
CA ARG A 36 39.46 13.82 -106.89
C ARG A 36 38.87 12.80 -105.91
N ALA A 37 39.31 11.54 -105.96
CA ALA A 37 38.86 10.50 -105.03
C ALA A 37 39.30 10.84 -103.59
N GLU A 38 40.53 11.34 -103.41
CA GLU A 38 41.07 11.86 -102.15
C GLU A 38 40.23 13.04 -101.64
N LEU A 39 39.89 14.02 -102.49
CA LEU A 39 38.99 15.12 -102.11
C LEU A 39 37.59 14.64 -101.72
N GLU A 40 37.00 13.70 -102.46
CA GLU A 40 35.67 13.14 -102.13
C GLU A 40 35.70 12.29 -100.85
N LEU A 41 36.77 11.55 -100.60
CA LEU A 41 37.02 10.81 -99.34
C LEU A 41 37.25 11.76 -98.17
N GLU A 42 38.03 12.82 -98.34
CA GLU A 42 38.30 13.84 -97.32
C GLU A 42 37.04 14.64 -96.99
N VAL A 43 36.18 14.96 -97.98
CA VAL A 43 34.86 15.55 -97.74
C VAL A 43 33.93 14.59 -96.98
N LYS A 44 33.94 13.29 -97.30
CA LYS A 44 33.19 12.27 -96.53
C LYS A 44 33.73 12.16 -95.09
N ARG A 45 35.05 12.15 -94.92
CA ARG A 45 35.74 12.11 -93.62
C ARG A 45 35.39 13.31 -92.76
N ARG A 46 35.44 14.53 -93.32
CA ARG A 46 35.01 15.77 -92.65
C ARG A 46 33.53 15.75 -92.26
N LYS A 47 32.64 15.24 -93.12
CA LYS A 47 31.22 15.07 -92.79
C LYS A 47 31.01 14.05 -91.65
N GLN A 48 31.70 12.92 -91.68
CA GLN A 48 31.65 11.92 -90.62
C GLN A 48 32.23 12.45 -89.30
N GLN A 49 33.35 13.18 -89.33
CA GLN A 49 33.93 13.87 -88.18
C GLN A 49 32.97 14.90 -87.59
N LEU A 50 32.29 15.70 -88.42
CA LEU A 50 31.30 16.68 -87.99
C LEU A 50 30.09 16.01 -87.30
N ILE A 51 29.57 14.91 -87.89
CA ILE A 51 28.49 14.12 -87.29
C ILE A 51 28.94 13.49 -85.96
N ALA A 52 30.13 12.89 -85.91
CA ALA A 52 30.68 12.30 -84.70
C ALA A 52 30.88 13.35 -83.59
N ALA A 53 31.41 14.53 -83.92
CA ALA A 53 31.55 15.65 -83.00
C ALA A 53 30.20 16.16 -82.50
N PHE A 54 29.20 16.30 -83.38
CA PHE A 54 27.84 16.70 -83.00
C PHE A 54 27.19 15.68 -82.06
N THR A 55 27.26 14.38 -82.38
CA THR A 55 26.71 13.31 -81.54
C THR A 55 27.43 13.23 -80.19
N LYS A 56 28.77 13.33 -80.16
CA LYS A 56 29.55 13.42 -78.91
C LYS A 56 29.14 14.62 -78.05
N ASN A 57 28.91 15.78 -78.67
CA ASN A 57 28.45 16.99 -77.98
C ASN A 57 26.97 16.95 -77.57
N LYS A 58 26.13 16.15 -78.24
CA LYS A 58 24.75 15.88 -77.81
C LYS A 58 24.74 14.93 -76.61
N LEU A 59 25.47 13.82 -76.69
CA LEU A 59 25.59 12.82 -75.63
C LEU A 59 26.19 13.43 -74.35
N LYS A 60 27.25 14.24 -74.45
CA LYS A 60 27.79 14.99 -73.29
C LYS A 60 26.77 15.91 -72.62
N ARG A 61 25.91 16.58 -73.40
CA ARG A 61 24.86 17.46 -72.86
C ARG A 61 23.76 16.65 -72.17
N GLU A 62 23.34 15.56 -72.80
CA GLU A 62 22.33 14.64 -72.25
C GLU A 62 22.82 13.96 -70.97
N GLU A 63 24.09 13.55 -70.92
CA GLU A 63 24.74 13.03 -69.71
C GLU A 63 24.81 14.09 -68.60
N ALA A 64 25.17 15.33 -68.92
CA ALA A 64 25.19 16.44 -67.96
C ALA A 64 23.77 16.75 -67.41
N PHE A 65 22.75 16.75 -68.27
CA PHE A 65 21.35 16.91 -67.84
C PHE A 65 20.88 15.72 -67.00
N SER A 66 21.26 14.50 -67.35
CA SER A 66 20.95 13.30 -66.57
C SER A 66 21.55 13.41 -65.16
N ARG A 67 22.85 13.70 -65.04
CA ARG A 67 23.53 13.94 -63.75
C ARG A 67 22.84 15.03 -62.93
N LEU A 68 22.47 16.16 -63.55
CA LEU A 68 21.75 17.26 -62.89
C LEU A 68 20.35 16.83 -62.41
N ASN A 69 19.62 16.08 -63.22
CA ASN A 69 18.27 15.61 -62.88
C ASN A 69 18.32 14.56 -61.76
N THR A 70 19.27 13.62 -61.79
CA THR A 70 19.53 12.68 -60.69
C THR A 70 19.89 13.42 -59.41
N ALA A 71 20.73 14.46 -59.46
CA ALA A 71 21.05 15.28 -58.29
C ALA A 71 19.81 16.00 -57.72
N LYS A 72 18.97 16.59 -58.57
CA LYS A 72 17.70 17.22 -58.16
C LYS A 72 16.74 16.21 -57.52
N ILE A 73 16.53 15.06 -58.15
CA ILE A 73 15.65 13.99 -57.65
C ILE A 73 16.17 13.46 -56.30
N ASN A 74 17.48 13.23 -56.17
CA ASN A 74 18.09 12.79 -54.92
C ASN A 74 17.92 13.82 -53.80
N GLU A 75 18.03 15.13 -54.08
CA GLU A 75 17.82 16.14 -53.04
C GLU A 75 16.34 16.25 -52.62
N GLN A 76 15.40 16.11 -53.56
CA GLN A 76 13.97 16.00 -53.22
C GLN A 76 13.70 14.76 -52.35
N TRP A 77 14.29 13.61 -52.67
CA TRP A 77 14.20 12.42 -51.82
C TRP A 77 14.80 12.64 -50.43
N ARG A 78 15.98 13.25 -50.31
CA ARG A 78 16.58 13.60 -49.01
C ARG A 78 15.70 14.57 -48.22
N PHE A 79 15.04 15.52 -48.87
CA PHE A 79 14.10 16.43 -48.21
C PHE A 79 12.87 15.67 -47.68
N ILE A 80 12.25 14.83 -48.51
CA ILE A 80 11.09 14.00 -48.13
C ILE A 80 11.45 13.04 -46.99
N LEU A 81 12.56 12.30 -47.10
CA LEU A 81 13.02 11.36 -46.08
C LEU A 81 13.37 12.04 -44.76
N ARG A 82 14.07 13.20 -44.78
CA ARG A 82 14.30 14.00 -43.57
C ARG A 82 12.97 14.42 -42.94
N ARG A 83 12.00 14.90 -43.74
CA ARG A 83 10.69 15.32 -43.22
C ARG A 83 9.89 14.18 -42.60
N ILE A 84 9.95 12.97 -43.18
CA ILE A 84 9.34 11.76 -42.59
C ILE A 84 10.07 11.40 -41.29
N LYS A 85 11.40 11.32 -41.31
CA LYS A 85 12.17 10.90 -40.13
C LYS A 85 12.06 11.88 -38.96
N CYS A 86 11.98 13.18 -39.22
CA CYS A 86 11.71 14.18 -38.18
C CYS A 86 10.31 14.03 -37.56
N LYS A 87 9.29 13.57 -38.30
CA LYS A 87 7.97 13.27 -37.75
C LYS A 87 8.01 12.01 -36.88
N GLU A 88 8.57 10.92 -37.38
CA GLU A 88 8.77 9.68 -36.60
C GLU A 88 9.49 9.97 -35.28
N LEU A 89 10.65 10.66 -35.34
CA LEU A 89 11.42 11.02 -34.13
C LEU A 89 10.62 11.90 -33.16
N HIS A 90 9.78 12.82 -33.67
CA HIS A 90 8.93 13.64 -32.81
C HIS A 90 7.82 12.80 -32.14
N GLU A 91 7.22 11.86 -32.87
CA GLU A 91 6.22 10.93 -32.34
C GLU A 91 6.83 9.97 -31.30
N ASP A 92 8.02 9.43 -31.55
CA ASP A 92 8.79 8.60 -30.61
C ASP A 92 9.15 9.37 -29.33
N VAL A 93 9.70 10.58 -29.45
CA VAL A 93 10.04 11.44 -28.30
C VAL A 93 8.79 11.81 -27.50
N LYS A 94 7.67 12.12 -28.18
CA LYS A 94 6.39 12.41 -27.53
C LYS A 94 5.82 11.19 -26.81
N TYR A 95 5.94 9.99 -27.40
CA TYR A 95 5.56 8.74 -26.75
C TYR A 95 6.39 8.48 -25.50
N LEU A 96 7.71 8.60 -25.59
CA LEU A 96 8.62 8.44 -24.46
C LEU A 96 8.32 9.45 -23.35
N TRP A 97 8.13 10.73 -23.70
CA TRP A 97 7.77 11.79 -22.74
C TRP A 97 6.47 11.47 -21.99
N ASN A 98 5.40 11.08 -22.70
CA ASN A 98 4.14 10.66 -22.08
C ASN A 98 4.33 9.44 -21.15
N ASN A 99 5.17 8.49 -21.53
CA ASN A 99 5.44 7.30 -20.73
C ASN A 99 6.24 7.65 -19.45
N PHE A 100 7.24 8.52 -19.56
CA PHE A 100 8.01 9.02 -18.41
C PHE A 100 7.12 9.84 -17.46
N ASP A 101 6.31 10.77 -17.97
CA ASP A 101 5.35 11.56 -17.18
C ASP A 101 4.37 10.65 -16.41
N ARG A 102 3.80 9.63 -17.08
CA ARG A 102 2.92 8.66 -16.43
C ARG A 102 3.66 7.83 -15.37
N MET A 103 4.90 7.43 -15.62
CA MET A 103 5.72 6.68 -14.66
C MET A 103 6.07 7.54 -13.44
N ILE A 104 6.44 8.80 -13.64
CA ILE A 104 6.72 9.77 -12.56
C ILE A 104 5.48 9.93 -11.69
N LYS A 105 4.33 10.28 -12.27
CA LYS A 105 3.05 10.40 -11.54
C LYS A 105 2.67 9.11 -10.78
N THR A 106 2.97 7.95 -11.35
CA THR A 106 2.72 6.66 -10.66
C THR A 106 3.67 6.46 -9.47
N LYS A 107 4.95 6.83 -9.60
CA LYS A 107 5.93 6.79 -8.51
C LYS A 107 5.60 7.82 -7.42
N ASP A 108 5.20 9.03 -7.78
CA ASP A 108 4.81 10.07 -6.82
C ASP A 108 3.59 9.64 -5.99
N LEU A 109 2.59 9.02 -6.61
CA LEU A 109 1.45 8.42 -5.90
C LEU A 109 1.86 7.28 -4.95
N VAL A 110 2.89 6.50 -5.29
CA VAL A 110 3.45 5.47 -4.39
C VAL A 110 4.21 6.12 -3.24
N ILE A 111 5.02 7.15 -3.50
CA ILE A 111 5.75 7.91 -2.48
C ILE A 111 4.78 8.56 -1.49
N GLN A 112 3.71 9.20 -1.97
CA GLN A 112 2.67 9.80 -1.12
C GLN A 112 1.99 8.76 -0.23
N ARG A 113 1.67 7.56 -0.76
CA ARG A 113 1.11 6.47 0.05
C ARG A 113 2.09 6.00 1.12
N LEU A 114 3.33 5.72 0.75
CA LEU A 114 4.38 5.30 1.69
C LEU A 114 4.63 6.35 2.78
N TYR A 115 4.55 7.64 2.44
CA TYR A 115 4.65 8.72 3.43
C TYR A 115 3.47 8.69 4.41
N SER A 116 2.23 8.52 3.93
CA SER A 116 1.05 8.40 4.80
C SER A 116 1.05 7.12 5.65
N GLU A 117 1.59 6.01 5.12
CA GLU A 117 1.76 4.75 5.87
C GLU A 117 2.84 4.89 6.95
N LEU A 118 3.93 5.62 6.67
CA LEU A 118 4.97 5.94 7.64
C LEU A 118 4.45 6.85 8.76
N GLU A 119 3.74 7.92 8.42
CA GLU A 119 3.12 8.82 9.41
C GLU A 119 2.11 8.07 10.30
N ALA A 120 1.29 7.19 9.72
CA ALA A 120 0.39 6.32 10.48
C ALA A 120 1.15 5.31 11.36
N ALA A 121 2.29 4.77 10.90
CA ALA A 121 3.14 3.88 11.69
C ALA A 121 3.77 4.61 12.88
N ASP A 122 4.28 5.83 12.69
CA ASP A 122 4.85 6.68 13.74
C ASP A 122 3.81 7.06 14.80
N VAL A 123 2.60 7.46 14.38
CA VAL A 123 1.49 7.75 15.31
C VAL A 123 1.12 6.51 16.13
N ASN A 124 1.06 5.33 15.49
CA ASN A 124 0.81 4.08 16.19
C ASN A 124 1.94 3.70 17.15
N HIS A 125 3.20 3.95 16.79
CA HIS A 125 4.36 3.70 17.65
C HIS A 125 4.34 4.61 18.89
N ARG A 126 4.11 5.91 18.72
CA ARG A 126 3.96 6.86 19.84
C ARG A 126 2.83 6.45 20.78
N ARG A 127 1.65 6.10 20.23
CA ARG A 127 0.50 5.65 21.03
C ARG A 127 0.79 4.36 21.80
N LEU A 128 1.54 3.42 21.21
CA LEU A 128 1.97 2.19 21.89
C LEU A 128 2.95 2.50 23.02
N GLN A 129 3.91 3.39 22.79
CA GLN A 129 4.87 3.83 23.80
C GLN A 129 4.17 4.53 24.97
N GLU A 130 3.22 5.42 24.69
CA GLU A 130 2.43 6.12 25.71
C GLU A 130 1.57 5.15 26.55
N ALA A 131 0.88 4.20 25.90
CA ALA A 131 0.14 3.15 26.61
C ALA A 131 1.06 2.26 27.48
N HIS A 132 2.29 2.00 27.04
CA HIS A 132 3.28 1.25 27.80
C HIS A 132 3.80 2.04 29.02
N ILE A 133 4.03 3.36 28.87
CA ILE A 133 4.40 4.24 29.98
C ILE A 133 3.27 4.28 31.03
N GLN A 134 2.02 4.51 30.61
CA GLN A 134 0.85 4.49 31.50
C GLN A 134 0.72 3.15 32.25
N MET A 135 1.00 2.02 31.58
CA MET A 135 1.01 0.70 32.24
C MET A 135 2.15 0.56 33.26
N MET A 136 3.34 1.09 32.96
CA MET A 136 4.45 1.14 33.92
C MET A 136 4.11 2.02 35.12
N ASP A 137 3.50 3.20 34.92
CA ASP A 137 3.07 4.08 36.01
C ASP A 137 2.00 3.42 36.90
N LEU A 138 1.06 2.67 36.32
CA LEU A 138 0.09 1.87 37.08
C LEU A 138 0.74 0.74 37.89
N ILE A 139 1.78 0.08 37.35
CA ILE A 139 2.53 -0.98 38.06
C ILE A 139 3.37 -0.36 39.17
N ILE A 140 4.12 0.71 38.90
CA ILE A 140 4.93 1.44 39.88
C ILE A 140 4.03 1.99 40.99
N GLY A 141 2.91 2.64 40.65
CA GLY A 141 1.93 3.14 41.61
C GLY A 141 1.38 2.05 42.52
N LYS A 142 1.02 0.87 41.97
CA LYS A 142 0.61 -0.29 42.78
C LYS A 142 1.73 -0.80 43.69
N ILE A 143 2.96 -0.94 43.19
CA ILE A 143 4.11 -1.38 43.98
C ILE A 143 4.40 -0.40 45.12
N VAL A 144 4.37 0.90 44.84
CA VAL A 144 4.56 1.96 45.84
C VAL A 144 3.46 1.92 46.89
N SER A 145 2.18 1.84 46.49
CA SER A 145 1.06 1.73 47.45
C SER A 145 1.15 0.47 48.32
N ILE A 146 1.50 -0.69 47.74
CA ILE A 146 1.69 -1.94 48.49
C ILE A 146 2.86 -1.80 49.47
N ASN A 147 4.02 -1.31 49.02
CA ASN A 147 5.19 -1.13 49.88
C ASN A 147 4.92 -0.12 51.01
N LEU A 148 4.22 0.97 50.73
CA LEU A 148 3.86 1.98 51.74
C LEU A 148 2.91 1.38 52.79
N TYR A 149 1.92 0.59 52.36
CA TYR A 149 1.01 -0.13 53.25
C TYR A 149 1.75 -1.15 54.13
N TYR A 150 2.61 -2.00 53.56
CA TYR A 150 3.43 -2.95 54.31
C TYR A 150 4.38 -2.25 55.29
N LEU A 151 5.01 -1.15 54.89
CA LEU A 151 5.89 -0.36 55.76
C LEU A 151 5.14 0.23 56.95
N TYR A 152 3.96 0.83 56.70
CA TYR A 152 3.08 1.32 57.76
C TYR A 152 2.63 0.21 58.71
N GLN A 153 2.22 -0.94 58.17
CA GLN A 153 1.77 -2.07 58.97
C GLN A 153 2.89 -2.65 59.83
N LEU A 154 4.10 -2.82 59.28
CA LEU A 154 5.29 -3.24 60.02
C LEU A 154 5.70 -2.22 61.08
N LEU A 155 5.64 -0.91 60.79
CA LEU A 155 5.96 0.15 61.74
C LEU A 155 4.97 0.17 62.91
N ILE A 156 3.66 0.05 62.62
CA ILE A 156 2.61 -0.04 63.64
C ILE A 156 2.82 -1.28 64.53
N ILE A 157 3.03 -2.46 63.93
CA ILE A 157 3.30 -3.70 64.68
C ILE A 157 4.56 -3.57 65.54
N ASN A 158 5.64 -2.96 65.02
CA ASN A 158 6.88 -2.76 65.77
C ASN A 158 6.72 -1.79 66.96
N ILE A 159 5.99 -0.69 66.78
CA ILE A 159 5.71 0.30 67.84
C ILE A 159 4.82 -0.31 68.92
N ILE A 160 3.71 -0.96 68.54
CA ILE A 160 2.80 -1.64 69.47
C ILE A 160 3.54 -2.78 70.20
N GLY A 161 4.36 -3.56 69.49
CA GLY A 161 5.17 -4.63 70.07
C GLY A 161 6.17 -4.11 71.11
N ARG A 162 6.93 -3.05 70.80
CA ARG A 162 7.86 -2.43 71.75
C ARG A 162 7.14 -1.83 72.97
N TYR A 163 5.99 -1.19 72.76
CA TYR A 163 5.20 -0.65 73.87
C TYR A 163 4.67 -1.76 74.78
N LYS A 164 4.06 -2.81 74.20
CA LYS A 164 3.58 -3.99 74.93
C LYS A 164 4.70 -4.67 75.72
N GLN A 165 5.88 -4.85 75.14
CA GLN A 165 7.01 -5.48 75.82
C GLN A 165 7.56 -4.62 76.96
N LYS A 166 7.55 -3.28 76.81
CA LYS A 166 7.88 -2.35 77.90
C LYS A 166 6.85 -2.41 79.04
N CYS A 167 5.56 -2.53 78.74
CA CYS A 167 4.51 -2.73 79.75
C CYS A 167 4.67 -4.07 80.49
N ILE A 168 4.99 -5.16 79.79
CA ILE A 168 5.25 -6.48 80.41
C ILE A 168 6.44 -6.40 81.36
N HIS A 169 7.60 -5.90 80.91
CA HIS A 169 8.79 -5.76 81.74
C HIS A 169 8.55 -4.86 82.97
N LEU A 170 7.77 -3.77 82.81
CA LEU A 170 7.43 -2.90 83.92
C LEU A 170 6.51 -3.62 84.94
N HIS A 171 5.52 -4.37 84.46
CA HIS A 171 4.64 -5.17 85.31
C HIS A 171 5.39 -6.29 86.05
N GLU A 172 6.29 -7.00 85.37
CA GLU A 172 7.16 -8.03 85.97
C GLU A 172 8.08 -7.43 87.03
N SER A 173 8.68 -6.26 86.76
CA SER A 173 9.49 -5.53 87.75
C SER A 173 8.68 -5.12 88.99
N PHE A 174 7.46 -4.60 88.81
CA PHE A 174 6.58 -4.26 89.95
C PHE A 174 6.11 -5.52 90.71
N ALA A 175 5.81 -6.62 90.00
CA ALA A 175 5.42 -7.88 90.63
C ALA A 175 6.59 -8.48 91.42
N HIS A 176 7.81 -8.43 90.90
CA HIS A 176 9.02 -8.84 91.59
C HIS A 176 9.28 -8.00 92.84
N GLU A 177 9.24 -6.66 92.72
CA GLU A 177 9.44 -5.75 93.85
C GLU A 177 8.36 -5.94 94.93
N ARG A 178 7.09 -6.02 94.55
CA ARG A 178 5.98 -6.32 95.46
C ARG A 178 6.21 -7.65 96.19
N ASN A 179 6.58 -8.71 95.47
CA ASN A 179 6.83 -10.01 96.07
C ASN A 179 8.06 -10.00 97.00
N ARG A 180 9.10 -9.21 96.67
CA ARG A 180 10.27 -8.97 97.53
C ARG A 180 9.87 -8.27 98.83
N VAL A 181 9.13 -7.16 98.74
CA VAL A 181 8.62 -6.42 99.92
C VAL A 181 7.76 -7.34 100.80
N ILE A 182 6.80 -8.08 100.22
CA ILE A 182 5.98 -9.04 100.96
C ILE A 182 6.83 -10.11 101.65
N SER A 183 7.85 -10.65 100.97
CA SER A 183 8.78 -11.63 101.56
C SER A 183 9.57 -11.02 102.72
N ASP A 184 10.17 -9.84 102.55
CA ASP A 184 10.94 -9.16 103.59
C ASP A 184 10.08 -8.77 104.80
N GLU A 185 8.85 -8.29 104.58
CA GLU A 185 7.86 -7.97 105.62
C GLU A 185 7.47 -9.23 106.40
N THR A 186 7.17 -10.33 105.69
CA THR A 186 6.85 -11.65 106.28
C THR A 186 8.04 -12.19 107.07
N ASN A 187 9.27 -12.04 106.57
CA ASN A 187 10.49 -12.45 107.25
C ASN A 187 10.77 -11.60 108.50
N LYS A 188 10.56 -10.28 108.45
CA LYS A 188 10.65 -9.39 109.61
C LYS A 188 9.61 -9.74 110.67
N LEU A 189 8.34 -9.91 110.28
CA LEU A 189 7.27 -10.34 111.19
C LEU A 189 7.57 -11.71 111.83
N ASN A 190 8.09 -12.67 111.07
CA ASN A 190 8.50 -13.97 111.60
C ASN A 190 9.70 -13.87 112.56
N ARG A 191 10.66 -12.98 112.32
CA ARG A 191 11.76 -12.71 113.27
C ARG A 191 11.25 -12.03 114.55
N VAL A 192 10.40 -11.01 114.43
CA VAL A 192 9.80 -10.33 115.58
C VAL A 192 8.94 -11.29 116.40
N ARG A 193 8.14 -12.15 115.76
CA ARG A 193 7.38 -13.21 116.43
C ARG A 193 8.28 -14.18 117.19
N LYS A 194 9.33 -14.72 116.55
CA LYS A 194 10.29 -15.61 117.23
C LYS A 194 11.01 -14.94 118.39
N ASN A 195 11.39 -13.66 118.24
CA ASN A 195 12.01 -12.90 119.32
C ASN A 195 11.01 -12.65 120.46
N LEU A 196 9.74 -12.38 120.18
CA LEU A 196 8.68 -12.24 121.19
C LEU A 196 8.40 -13.56 121.90
N GLU A 197 8.30 -14.68 121.19
CA GLU A 197 8.20 -16.03 121.77
C GLU A 197 9.39 -16.28 122.71
N GLN A 198 10.63 -16.07 122.24
CA GLN A 198 11.83 -16.18 123.08
C GLN A 198 11.86 -15.22 124.26
N HIS A 199 11.37 -13.98 124.12
CA HIS A 199 11.29 -13.03 125.23
C HIS A 199 10.19 -13.39 126.23
N CYS A 200 9.09 -13.98 125.80
CA CYS A 200 8.07 -14.56 126.69
C CYS A 200 8.63 -15.75 127.46
N ASP A 201 9.32 -16.68 126.80
CA ASP A 201 10.00 -17.81 127.45
C ASP A 201 11.08 -17.32 128.43
N GLN A 202 11.87 -16.31 128.04
CA GLN A 202 12.87 -15.68 128.90
C GLN A 202 12.20 -14.98 130.09
N LEU A 203 11.10 -14.23 129.91
CA LEU A 203 10.35 -13.60 130.99
C LEU A 203 9.77 -14.64 131.95
N GLN A 204 9.24 -15.76 131.44
CA GLN A 204 8.73 -16.84 132.27
C GLN A 204 9.85 -17.47 133.13
N ASN A 205 11.03 -17.68 132.54
CA ASN A 205 12.22 -18.15 133.27
C ASN A 205 12.82 -17.08 134.21
N ILE A 206 12.73 -15.79 133.86
CA ILE A 206 13.24 -14.67 134.66
C ILE A 206 12.33 -14.39 135.85
N ILE A 207 10.99 -14.46 135.71
CA ILE A 207 10.05 -14.33 136.83
C ILE A 207 10.32 -15.45 137.84
N PHE A 208 10.33 -16.70 137.39
CA PHE A 208 10.67 -17.87 138.22
C PHE A 208 12.07 -17.79 138.85
N GLY A 209 13.04 -17.18 138.15
CA GLY A 209 14.40 -16.99 138.63
C GLY A 209 14.59 -15.77 139.55
N GLN A 210 13.79 -14.72 139.39
CA GLN A 210 13.84 -13.49 140.19
C GLN A 210 13.17 -13.69 141.54
N ASP A 211 12.03 -14.39 141.60
CA ASP A 211 11.42 -14.81 142.87
C ASP A 211 12.46 -15.54 143.75
N LYS A 212 13.28 -16.40 143.13
CA LYS A 212 14.33 -17.20 143.80
C LYS A 212 15.67 -16.46 144.02
N LYS A 213 15.86 -15.28 143.43
CA LYS A 213 17.11 -14.48 143.51
C LYS A 213 16.97 -13.17 144.27
N ILE A 214 15.78 -12.55 144.33
CA ILE A 214 15.50 -11.43 145.22
C ILE A 214 15.79 -11.85 146.68
N GLU A 215 15.46 -13.10 147.02
CA GLU A 215 15.75 -13.76 148.29
C GLU A 215 17.26 -13.92 148.61
N ASN A 216 18.13 -13.95 147.58
CA ASN A 216 19.57 -14.22 147.74
C ASN A 216 20.51 -13.02 147.46
N ILE A 217 20.15 -12.12 146.54
CA ILE A 217 21.07 -11.08 146.03
C ILE A 217 21.25 -9.90 147.00
N LEU A 218 20.27 -9.66 147.88
CA LEU A 218 20.38 -8.67 148.96
C LEU A 218 21.58 -8.97 149.90
N MET A 219 22.04 -10.22 149.94
CA MET A 219 23.09 -10.72 150.83
C MET A 219 24.54 -10.44 150.36
N GLN A 220 24.79 -10.31 149.05
CA GLN A 220 26.16 -10.45 148.48
C GLN A 220 26.72 -9.23 147.73
N THR A 221 25.90 -8.32 147.18
CA THR A 221 26.37 -7.27 146.25
C THR A 221 27.19 -6.13 146.90
N LYS A 222 27.55 -6.22 148.19
CA LYS A 222 28.28 -5.17 148.92
C LYS A 222 29.80 -5.11 148.69
N ILE A 223 30.44 -6.15 148.14
CA ILE A 223 31.88 -6.40 148.40
C ILE A 223 32.85 -6.09 147.24
N GLN A 224 32.51 -6.36 145.97
CA GLN A 224 33.59 -6.66 144.99
C GLN A 224 33.99 -5.55 143.97
N ASN A 225 33.24 -4.46 143.83
CA ASN A 225 33.32 -3.61 142.63
C ASN A 225 34.36 -2.46 142.65
N ALA A 226 35.58 -2.66 143.18
CA ALA A 226 36.41 -1.54 143.65
C ALA A 226 37.85 -1.34 143.10
N VAL A 227 38.46 -2.22 142.27
CA VAL A 227 39.95 -2.24 142.16
C VAL A 227 40.63 -2.12 140.78
N ASN A 228 40.12 -2.65 139.66
CA ASN A 228 41.03 -3.23 138.63
C ASN A 228 41.18 -2.60 137.22
N ILE A 229 41.13 -1.26 137.02
CA ILE A 229 41.32 -0.65 135.67
C ILE A 229 42.22 0.61 135.67
N TYR A 230 43.55 0.47 135.54
CA TYR A 230 44.43 1.63 135.22
C TYR A 230 45.76 1.33 134.45
N ASN A 231 46.37 0.15 134.55
CA ASN A 231 47.83 0.01 134.35
C ASN A 231 48.41 -0.34 132.94
N ILE A 232 47.67 -0.32 131.82
CA ILE A 232 48.13 -1.02 130.58
C ILE A 232 48.59 -0.14 129.39
N VAL A 233 48.27 1.17 129.31
CA VAL A 233 48.29 1.86 127.99
C VAL A 233 49.62 2.52 127.55
N TYR A 234 50.58 2.82 128.44
CA TYR A 234 51.60 3.85 128.14
C TYR A 234 52.83 3.45 127.28
N LEU A 235 53.11 2.17 127.02
CA LEU A 235 54.45 1.74 126.55
C LEU A 235 54.61 1.40 125.04
N LYS A 236 53.66 1.74 124.15
CA LYS A 236 53.69 1.24 122.76
C LYS A 236 54.20 2.19 121.65
N GLU A 237 54.34 3.48 121.90
CA GLU A 237 54.43 4.48 120.81
C GLU A 237 55.84 4.65 120.17
N ASP A 238 56.93 4.46 120.92
CA ASP A 238 58.29 4.90 120.51
C ASP A 238 59.01 3.98 119.50
N ALA A 239 58.49 2.79 119.21
CA ALA A 239 59.19 1.78 118.40
C ALA A 239 59.00 1.96 116.88
N LEU A 240 57.90 2.56 116.43
CA LEU A 240 57.47 2.50 115.02
C LEU A 240 58.21 3.48 114.08
N SER A 241 58.62 4.65 114.57
CA SER A 241 59.12 5.74 113.70
C SER A 241 60.49 5.48 113.07
N ARG A 242 61.33 4.61 113.66
CA ARG A 242 62.70 4.35 113.19
C ARG A 242 62.80 3.40 111.99
N LEU A 243 61.79 2.55 111.76
CA LEU A 243 61.82 1.55 110.67
C LEU A 243 61.42 2.13 109.30
N MET A 244 60.69 3.24 109.29
CA MET A 244 60.09 3.83 108.09
C MET A 244 61.12 4.46 107.14
N HIS A 245 62.19 5.02 107.69
CA HIS A 245 63.11 5.89 106.94
C HIS A 245 64.18 5.14 106.12
N TYR A 246 64.43 3.87 106.43
CA TYR A 246 65.40 3.02 105.73
C TYR A 246 64.82 2.47 104.42
N VAL A 247 63.59 1.96 104.46
CA VAL A 247 62.94 1.26 103.33
C VAL A 247 62.67 2.19 102.15
N SER A 248 62.48 3.49 102.38
CA SER A 248 62.14 4.46 101.32
C SER A 248 63.26 4.64 100.29
N ASN A 249 64.52 4.67 100.73
CA ASN A 249 65.67 4.98 99.86
C ASN A 249 66.03 3.81 98.94
N GLU A 250 65.86 2.57 99.39
CA GLU A 250 66.14 1.35 98.60
C GLU A 250 65.19 1.23 97.39
N VAL A 251 63.94 1.69 97.55
CA VAL A 251 62.88 1.59 96.53
C VAL A 251 63.08 2.60 95.39
N GLU A 252 63.58 3.80 95.68
CA GLU A 252 63.84 4.82 94.64
C GLU A 252 65.01 4.41 93.71
N GLU A 253 66.06 3.79 94.24
CA GLU A 253 67.22 3.37 93.44
C GLU A 253 66.86 2.28 92.41
N LEU A 254 66.06 1.29 92.81
CA LEU A 254 65.58 0.24 91.91
C LEU A 254 64.65 0.78 90.81
N TRP A 255 63.85 1.80 91.10
CA TRP A 255 62.98 2.46 90.11
C TRP A 255 63.76 3.20 89.01
N ARG A 256 64.91 3.78 89.37
CA ARG A 256 65.81 4.44 88.40
C ARG A 256 66.38 3.45 87.40
N GLN A 257 66.94 2.34 87.90
CA GLN A 257 67.56 1.30 87.06
C GLN A 257 66.55 0.63 86.10
N LEU A 258 65.31 0.41 86.56
CA LEU A 258 64.22 -0.09 85.71
C LEU A 258 63.82 0.91 84.61
N SER A 259 63.79 2.21 84.91
CA SER A 259 63.45 3.23 83.92
C SER A 259 64.52 3.34 82.82
N GLU A 260 65.80 3.29 83.20
CA GLU A 260 66.92 3.35 82.24
C GLU A 260 66.91 2.15 81.27
N THR A 261 66.68 0.93 81.78
CA THR A 261 66.60 -0.27 80.92
C THR A 261 65.38 -0.30 80.01
N ILE A 262 64.24 0.29 80.41
CA ILE A 262 63.07 0.45 79.55
C ILE A 262 63.38 1.42 78.39
N ILE A 263 64.00 2.57 78.68
CA ILE A 263 64.36 3.57 77.67
C ILE A 263 65.35 2.99 76.65
N GLU A 264 66.37 2.27 77.11
CA GLU A 264 67.35 1.62 76.22
C GLU A 264 66.69 0.57 75.30
N TYR A 265 65.75 -0.22 75.83
CA TYR A 265 65.00 -1.21 75.04
C TYR A 265 64.08 -0.56 73.99
N GLU A 266 63.42 0.55 74.32
CA GLU A 266 62.58 1.28 73.34
C GLU A 266 63.40 1.88 72.21
N ILE A 267 64.54 2.50 72.52
CA ILE A 267 65.48 3.05 71.52
C ILE A 267 66.00 1.91 70.61
N ASN A 268 66.49 0.82 71.19
CA ASN A 268 67.09 -0.29 70.43
C ASN A 268 66.08 -1.12 69.62
N THR A 269 64.78 -1.06 69.93
CA THR A 269 63.74 -1.80 69.19
C THR A 269 62.84 -0.94 68.30
N GLY A 270 62.86 0.39 68.43
CA GLY A 270 61.98 1.31 67.73
C GLY A 270 61.97 1.15 66.20
N ASP A 271 63.15 1.15 65.56
CA ASP A 271 63.21 1.07 64.09
C ASP A 271 62.83 -0.30 63.54
N LYS A 272 63.09 -1.38 64.28
CA LYS A 272 62.64 -2.74 63.93
C LYS A 272 61.11 -2.86 64.03
N ARG A 273 60.48 -2.21 65.03
CA ARG A 273 59.00 -2.13 65.12
C ARG A 273 58.41 -1.37 63.94
N LYS A 274 58.96 -0.20 63.56
CA LYS A 274 58.50 0.58 62.40
C LYS A 274 58.56 -0.22 61.09
N GLN A 275 59.67 -0.94 60.84
CA GLN A 275 59.79 -1.80 59.65
C GLN A 275 58.77 -2.95 59.66
N TYR A 276 58.54 -3.58 60.82
CA TYR A 276 57.53 -4.62 60.96
C TYR A 276 56.11 -4.10 60.70
N GLU A 277 55.74 -2.94 61.26
CA GLU A 277 54.43 -2.33 61.03
C GLU A 277 54.21 -1.97 59.56
N TYR A 278 55.21 -1.39 58.89
CA TYR A 278 55.14 -1.09 57.45
C TYR A 278 54.92 -2.34 56.58
N LEU A 279 55.68 -3.41 56.83
CA LEU A 279 55.54 -4.67 56.10
C LEU A 279 54.19 -5.35 56.40
N LYS A 280 53.71 -5.24 57.63
CA LYS A 280 52.38 -5.73 58.04
C LYS A 280 51.26 -4.97 57.32
N GLU A 281 51.33 -3.64 57.23
CA GLU A 281 50.33 -2.85 56.49
C GLU A 281 50.30 -3.22 55.00
N GLN A 282 51.46 -3.46 54.36
CA GLN A 282 51.49 -3.94 52.98
C GLN A 282 50.87 -5.35 52.82
N ASP A 283 51.20 -6.29 53.69
CA ASP A 283 50.65 -7.65 53.67
C ASP A 283 49.14 -7.66 53.95
N ASP A 284 48.65 -6.82 54.87
CA ASP A 284 47.22 -6.65 55.15
C ASP A 284 46.47 -5.97 53.97
N ALA A 285 47.09 -5.00 53.29
CA ALA A 285 46.55 -4.41 52.05
C ALA A 285 46.47 -5.44 50.92
N HIS A 286 47.54 -6.23 50.69
CA HIS A 286 47.55 -7.29 49.70
C HIS A 286 46.54 -8.40 50.02
N ARG A 287 46.37 -8.80 51.30
CA ARG A 287 45.30 -9.72 51.72
C ARG A 287 43.91 -9.14 51.42
N ALA A 288 43.69 -7.85 51.69
CA ALA A 288 42.41 -7.20 51.44
C ALA A 288 42.04 -7.15 49.95
N ASP A 289 43.02 -6.97 49.05
CA ASP A 289 42.80 -7.05 47.60
C ASP A 289 42.64 -8.49 47.10
N VAL A 290 43.46 -9.44 47.58
CA VAL A 290 43.34 -10.86 47.20
C VAL A 290 41.96 -11.42 47.57
N ALA A 291 41.38 -11.00 48.70
CA ALA A 291 40.03 -11.38 49.13
C ALA A 291 38.90 -10.92 48.18
N ARG A 292 39.17 -9.98 47.25
CA ARG A 292 38.19 -9.49 46.26
C ARG A 292 38.08 -10.41 45.04
N TYR A 293 39.17 -11.04 44.61
CA TYR A 293 39.18 -11.86 43.38
C TYR A 293 38.22 -13.06 43.40
N PRO A 294 38.05 -13.84 44.49
CA PRO A 294 37.07 -14.93 44.52
C PRO A 294 35.63 -14.45 44.32
N ARG A 295 35.28 -13.27 44.87
CA ARG A 295 33.95 -12.67 44.68
C ARG A 295 33.72 -12.26 43.23
N LEU A 296 34.72 -11.62 42.62
CA LEU A 296 34.69 -11.25 41.20
C LEU A 296 34.61 -12.49 40.29
N GLN A 297 35.37 -13.55 40.61
CA GLN A 297 35.36 -14.81 39.88
C GLN A 297 33.97 -15.47 39.91
N VAL A 298 33.33 -15.54 41.09
CA VAL A 298 31.96 -16.07 41.23
C VAL A 298 30.95 -15.22 40.45
N GLN A 299 31.05 -13.89 40.50
CA GLN A 299 30.20 -12.99 39.71
C GLN A 299 30.37 -13.20 38.20
N LEU A 300 31.61 -13.28 37.71
CA LEU A 300 31.91 -13.52 36.29
C LEU A 300 31.45 -14.92 35.84
N GLN A 301 31.64 -15.96 36.66
CA GLN A 301 31.13 -17.30 36.37
C GLN A 301 29.58 -17.32 36.32
N GLY A 302 28.91 -16.62 37.23
CA GLY A 302 27.46 -16.43 37.20
C GLY A 302 26.99 -15.71 35.94
N MET A 303 27.68 -14.64 35.55
CA MET A 303 27.39 -13.90 34.30
C MET A 303 27.60 -14.77 33.05
N ILE A 304 28.69 -15.54 32.98
CA ILE A 304 28.95 -16.50 31.89
C ILE A 304 27.85 -17.58 31.82
N LYS A 305 27.40 -18.09 32.97
CA LYS A 305 26.31 -19.07 33.04
C LYS A 305 24.99 -18.49 32.51
N ASN A 306 24.66 -17.26 32.92
CA ASN A 306 23.45 -16.56 32.46
C ASN A 306 23.52 -16.29 30.95
N LEU A 307 24.62 -15.74 30.44
CA LEU A 307 24.82 -15.49 29.01
C LEU A 307 24.72 -16.78 28.16
N LYS A 308 25.25 -17.91 28.65
CA LYS A 308 25.07 -19.22 27.98
C LYS A 308 23.61 -19.64 27.94
N GLN A 309 22.85 -19.43 29.02
CA GLN A 309 21.43 -19.72 29.07
C GLN A 309 20.63 -18.83 28.10
N ASP A 310 20.93 -17.52 28.06
CA ASP A 310 20.28 -16.56 27.16
C ASP A 310 20.55 -16.90 25.68
N ILE A 311 21.78 -17.26 25.34
CA ILE A 311 22.14 -17.75 23.98
C ILE A 311 21.32 -18.98 23.62
N HIS A 312 21.14 -19.95 24.54
CA HIS A 312 20.31 -21.13 24.29
C HIS A 312 18.83 -20.74 24.07
N VAL A 313 18.26 -19.90 24.93
CA VAL A 313 16.85 -19.47 24.85
C VAL A 313 16.61 -18.68 23.56
N LEU A 314 17.51 -17.77 23.19
CA LEU A 314 17.45 -17.01 21.94
C LEU A 314 17.58 -17.92 20.71
N SER A 315 18.48 -18.90 20.74
CA SER A 315 18.64 -19.91 19.68
C SER A 315 17.37 -20.74 19.48
N GLN A 316 16.74 -21.19 20.57
CA GLN A 316 15.48 -21.94 20.52
C GLN A 316 14.32 -21.08 19.99
N LYS A 317 14.16 -19.84 20.49
CA LYS A 317 13.18 -18.86 19.97
C LYS A 317 13.41 -18.52 18.49
N ARG A 318 14.67 -18.53 18.03
CA ARG A 318 15.00 -18.32 16.60
C ARG A 318 14.62 -19.55 15.76
N LYS A 319 14.93 -20.77 16.21
CA LYS A 319 14.50 -22.01 15.54
C LYS A 319 12.97 -22.08 15.41
N GLN A 320 12.23 -21.81 16.50
CA GLN A 320 10.76 -21.78 16.51
C GLN A 320 10.19 -20.76 15.51
N ARG A 321 10.73 -19.53 15.48
CA ARG A 321 10.30 -18.53 14.48
C ARG A 321 10.61 -18.93 13.03
N ILE A 322 11.73 -19.59 12.78
CA ILE A 322 12.07 -20.11 11.45
C ILE A 322 11.08 -21.21 11.03
N THR A 323 10.72 -22.14 11.93
CA THR A 323 9.71 -23.18 11.62
C THR A 323 8.31 -22.57 11.38
N GLU A 324 7.91 -21.58 12.17
CA GLU A 324 6.66 -20.84 12.01
C GLU A 324 6.57 -20.17 10.62
N MET A 325 7.61 -19.41 10.24
CA MET A 325 7.68 -18.73 8.94
C MET A 325 7.71 -19.72 7.77
N ASN A 326 8.42 -20.85 7.90
CA ASN A 326 8.44 -21.89 6.87
C ASN A 326 7.06 -22.52 6.68
N ASN A 327 6.32 -22.80 7.76
CA ASN A 327 4.94 -23.30 7.70
C ASN A 327 4.01 -22.30 7.00
N GLN A 328 4.14 -21.00 7.32
CA GLN A 328 3.39 -19.94 6.65
C GLN A 328 3.72 -19.85 5.14
N ILE A 329 5.00 -19.96 4.76
CA ILE A 329 5.42 -19.98 3.35
C ILE A 329 4.81 -21.18 2.60
N VAL A 330 4.82 -22.37 3.19
CA VAL A 330 4.20 -23.58 2.60
C VAL A 330 2.70 -23.39 2.44
N HIS A 331 2.00 -22.87 3.46
CA HIS A 331 0.58 -22.58 3.40
C HIS A 331 0.24 -21.54 2.31
N MET A 332 0.99 -20.44 2.23
CA MET A 332 0.79 -19.40 1.21
C MET A 332 1.07 -19.91 -0.21
N ARG A 333 2.09 -20.77 -0.40
CA ARG A 333 2.35 -21.45 -1.68
C ARG A 333 1.18 -22.36 -2.08
N LYS A 334 0.60 -23.12 -1.14
CA LYS A 334 -0.59 -23.96 -1.39
C LYS A 334 -1.80 -23.10 -1.79
N ARG A 335 -2.07 -22.01 -1.06
CA ARG A 335 -3.15 -21.06 -1.38
C ARG A 335 -2.97 -20.41 -2.76
N ALA A 336 -1.74 -20.01 -3.11
CA ALA A 336 -1.42 -19.46 -4.43
C ALA A 336 -1.63 -20.48 -5.56
N LYS A 337 -1.26 -21.75 -5.36
CA LYS A 337 -1.52 -22.85 -6.33
C LYS A 337 -3.02 -23.03 -6.56
N ASN A 338 -3.81 -23.08 -5.48
CA ASN A 338 -5.27 -23.22 -5.56
C ASN A 338 -5.92 -22.04 -6.31
N LEU A 339 -5.49 -20.81 -6.03
CA LEU A 339 -5.99 -19.61 -6.72
C LEU A 339 -5.66 -19.63 -8.22
N ARG A 340 -4.46 -20.07 -8.62
CA ARG A 340 -4.11 -20.23 -10.04
C ARG A 340 -4.99 -21.27 -10.73
N GLN A 341 -5.30 -22.38 -10.06
CA GLN A 341 -6.19 -23.41 -10.60
C GLN A 341 -7.62 -22.89 -10.77
N MET A 342 -8.18 -22.21 -9.75
CA MET A 342 -9.50 -21.57 -9.84
C MET A 342 -9.56 -20.51 -10.95
N PHE A 343 -8.53 -19.69 -11.08
CA PHE A 343 -8.44 -18.69 -12.15
C PHE A 343 -8.42 -19.34 -13.55
N SER A 344 -7.67 -20.43 -13.73
CA SER A 344 -7.66 -21.19 -14.99
C SER A 344 -9.02 -21.81 -15.33
N VAL A 345 -9.75 -22.32 -14.33
CA VAL A 345 -11.11 -22.86 -14.53
C VAL A 345 -12.08 -21.73 -14.92
N ASN A 346 -12.03 -20.59 -14.22
CA ASN A 346 -12.88 -19.45 -14.52
C ASN A 346 -12.61 -18.88 -15.92
N GLN A 347 -11.34 -18.76 -16.35
CA GLN A 347 -11.02 -18.33 -17.71
C GLN A 347 -11.64 -19.24 -18.79
N VAL A 348 -11.65 -20.56 -18.57
CA VAL A 348 -12.30 -21.51 -19.48
C VAL A 348 -13.83 -21.31 -19.47
N LEU A 349 -14.44 -21.18 -18.29
CA LEU A 349 -15.88 -20.91 -18.17
C LEU A 349 -16.27 -19.60 -18.88
N ASP A 350 -15.58 -18.50 -18.60
CA ASP A 350 -15.81 -17.19 -19.22
C ASP A 350 -15.67 -17.26 -20.75
N ALA A 351 -14.65 -17.95 -21.26
CA ALA A 351 -14.48 -18.15 -22.70
C ALA A 351 -15.64 -18.95 -23.33
N THR A 352 -16.16 -19.98 -22.65
CA THR A 352 -17.33 -20.73 -23.14
C THR A 352 -18.63 -19.91 -23.09
N GLN A 353 -18.82 -19.10 -22.04
CA GLN A 353 -19.97 -18.21 -21.91
C GLN A 353 -19.93 -17.12 -22.98
N LEU A 354 -18.77 -16.49 -23.21
CA LEU A 354 -18.56 -15.49 -24.25
C LEU A 354 -18.85 -16.10 -25.63
N LYS A 355 -18.34 -17.29 -25.94
CA LYS A 355 -18.64 -18.01 -27.18
C LYS A 355 -20.14 -18.26 -27.36
N LYS A 356 -20.85 -18.70 -26.31
CA LYS A 356 -22.32 -18.89 -26.32
C LYS A 356 -23.06 -17.58 -26.57
N LEU A 357 -22.66 -16.49 -25.90
CA LEU A 357 -23.23 -15.16 -26.06
C LEU A 357 -23.01 -14.62 -27.48
N THR A 358 -21.82 -14.80 -28.07
CA THR A 358 -21.52 -14.40 -29.45
C THR A 358 -22.39 -15.15 -30.47
N ILE A 359 -22.59 -16.47 -30.28
CA ILE A 359 -23.49 -17.27 -31.14
C ILE A 359 -24.94 -16.77 -31.02
N ILE A 360 -25.44 -16.54 -29.81
CA ILE A 360 -26.79 -16.02 -29.59
C ILE A 360 -26.94 -14.63 -30.22
N ASN A 361 -26.03 -13.69 -29.92
CA ASN A 361 -26.09 -12.32 -30.43
C ASN A 361 -26.02 -12.28 -31.98
N THR A 362 -25.12 -13.02 -32.61
CA THR A 362 -25.05 -13.10 -34.08
C THR A 362 -26.31 -13.71 -34.70
N SER A 363 -26.96 -14.67 -34.03
CA SER A 363 -28.25 -15.22 -34.48
C SER A 363 -29.41 -14.22 -34.33
N VAL A 364 -29.44 -13.43 -33.26
CA VAL A 364 -30.43 -12.37 -33.01
C VAL A 364 -30.24 -11.23 -33.99
N LEU A 365 -29.00 -10.76 -34.20
CA LEU A 365 -28.66 -9.75 -35.21
C LEU A 365 -29.11 -10.18 -36.61
N LYS A 366 -28.86 -11.43 -37.02
CA LYS A 366 -29.36 -11.98 -38.29
C LYS A 366 -30.89 -11.99 -38.38
N LYS A 367 -31.61 -12.25 -37.28
CA LYS A 367 -33.09 -12.18 -37.25
C LYS A 367 -33.58 -10.72 -37.36
N LEU A 368 -32.98 -9.79 -36.61
CA LEU A 368 -33.32 -8.37 -36.65
C LEU A 368 -33.02 -7.75 -38.03
N GLN A 369 -31.89 -8.10 -38.65
CA GLN A 369 -31.57 -7.68 -40.01
C GLN A 369 -32.65 -8.14 -40.99
N ARG A 370 -33.03 -9.42 -40.98
CA ARG A 370 -34.13 -9.95 -41.82
C ARG A 370 -35.48 -9.22 -41.60
N ILE A 371 -35.76 -8.75 -40.39
CA ILE A 371 -36.95 -7.94 -40.10
C ILE A 371 -36.80 -6.53 -40.67
N SER A 372 -35.62 -5.92 -40.54
CA SER A 372 -35.30 -4.62 -41.15
C SER A 372 -35.38 -4.67 -42.68
N ASP A 373 -34.83 -5.72 -43.32
CA ASP A 373 -34.87 -5.94 -44.76
C ASP A 373 -36.32 -6.10 -45.26
N LYS A 374 -37.16 -6.83 -44.52
CA LYS A 374 -38.61 -6.93 -44.80
C LYS A 374 -39.31 -5.58 -44.64
N GLY A 375 -38.99 -4.83 -43.59
CA GLY A 375 -39.56 -3.49 -43.35
C GLY A 375 -39.18 -2.47 -44.42
N SER A 376 -37.92 -2.48 -44.87
CA SER A 376 -37.43 -1.62 -45.96
C SER A 376 -38.05 -2.01 -47.31
N SER A 377 -38.23 -3.31 -47.56
CA SER A 377 -38.97 -3.82 -48.73
C SER A 377 -40.44 -3.39 -48.71
N LEU A 378 -41.11 -3.47 -47.56
CA LEU A 378 -42.49 -3.01 -47.41
C LEU A 378 -42.60 -1.48 -47.61
N LEU A 379 -41.66 -0.70 -47.08
CA LEU A 379 -41.60 0.75 -47.28
C LEU A 379 -41.33 1.13 -48.75
N SER A 380 -40.50 0.37 -49.48
CA SER A 380 -40.25 0.62 -50.90
C SER A 380 -41.49 0.31 -51.76
N LEU A 381 -42.20 -0.79 -51.44
CA LEU A 381 -43.50 -1.12 -52.04
C LEU A 381 -44.55 -0.05 -51.73
N LEU A 382 -44.68 0.37 -50.47
CA LEU A 382 -45.61 1.42 -50.05
C LEU A 382 -45.37 2.74 -50.81
N ARG A 383 -44.10 3.17 -50.95
CA ARG A 383 -43.74 4.36 -51.74
C ARG A 383 -44.16 4.23 -53.21
N ARG A 384 -43.92 3.06 -53.83
CA ARG A 384 -44.29 2.80 -55.23
C ARG A 384 -45.80 2.70 -55.44
N CYS A 385 -46.54 2.09 -54.51
CA CYS A 385 -48.00 2.04 -54.59
C CYS A 385 -48.60 3.43 -54.37
N SER A 386 -48.08 4.20 -53.40
CA SER A 386 -48.58 5.55 -53.10
C SER A 386 -48.34 6.57 -54.22
N SER A 387 -47.45 6.31 -55.19
CA SER A 387 -47.30 7.15 -56.39
C SER A 387 -48.32 6.85 -57.49
N LEU A 388 -49.13 5.78 -57.34
CA LEU A 388 -50.19 5.39 -58.27
C LEU A 388 -51.60 5.66 -57.71
N GLU A 389 -51.70 6.21 -56.49
CA GLU A 389 -52.97 6.52 -55.84
C GLU A 389 -53.51 7.91 -56.27
N PRO A 390 -54.84 8.07 -56.38
CA PRO A 390 -55.47 9.38 -56.57
C PRO A 390 -55.06 10.42 -55.52
N PHE A 391 -55.00 11.69 -55.92
CA PHE A 391 -54.63 12.81 -55.05
C PHE A 391 -55.55 12.94 -53.82
N SER A 392 -56.83 12.60 -53.95
CA SER A 392 -57.84 12.60 -52.87
C SER A 392 -57.47 11.70 -51.70
N LEU A 393 -57.00 10.48 -51.97
CA LEU A 393 -56.58 9.50 -50.94
C LEU A 393 -55.20 9.84 -50.34
N THR A 394 -54.34 10.49 -51.12
CA THR A 394 -52.99 10.88 -50.67
C THR A 394 -53.03 11.89 -49.53
N VAL A 395 -54.02 12.79 -49.50
CA VAL A 395 -54.23 13.77 -48.42
C VAL A 395 -54.69 13.09 -47.12
N GLN A 396 -55.56 12.07 -47.22
CA GLN A 396 -56.12 11.37 -46.05
C GLN A 396 -55.08 10.51 -45.30
N LYS A 397 -53.98 10.10 -45.96
CA LYS A 397 -52.84 9.42 -45.32
C LYS A 397 -52.10 10.29 -44.30
N TYR A 398 -52.07 11.61 -44.47
CA TYR A 398 -51.31 12.53 -43.60
C TYR A 398 -52.12 13.14 -42.44
N THR A 399 -53.44 12.91 -42.38
CA THR A 399 -54.28 13.31 -41.25
C THR A 399 -54.31 12.29 -40.10
N LEU A 400 -53.56 11.19 -40.19
CA LEU A 400 -53.17 10.32 -39.06
C LEU A 400 -52.12 11.03 -38.15
N ARG A 401 -52.49 12.21 -37.66
CA ARG A 401 -51.74 12.97 -36.65
C ARG A 401 -52.38 12.92 -35.26
N ASP A 402 -53.34 12.02 -35.05
CA ASP A 402 -53.86 11.72 -33.71
C ASP A 402 -53.87 10.22 -33.41
N THR A 403 -53.03 9.86 -32.44
CA THR A 403 -53.10 8.71 -31.50
C THR A 403 -51.76 8.58 -30.75
N GLY A 404 -51.60 9.38 -29.70
CA GLY A 404 -50.98 8.95 -28.43
C GLY A 404 -49.48 8.63 -28.30
N SER A 405 -48.69 8.40 -29.37
CA SER A 405 -47.31 7.86 -29.20
C SER A 405 -46.14 8.86 -29.35
N ARG A 406 -46.35 10.10 -29.82
CA ARG A 406 -45.23 11.02 -30.12
C ARG A 406 -44.61 11.72 -28.90
N ARG A 407 -45.14 11.51 -27.68
CA ARG A 407 -44.65 12.15 -26.44
C ARG A 407 -43.58 11.31 -25.69
N ALA A 408 -43.22 10.12 -26.19
CA ALA A 408 -42.33 9.19 -25.49
C ALA A 408 -40.86 9.18 -25.98
N PHE A 409 -40.53 9.83 -27.10
CA PHE A 409 -39.26 9.61 -27.81
C PHE A 409 -38.21 10.74 -27.71
N ILE A 410 -38.47 11.81 -26.95
CA ILE A 410 -37.56 12.98 -26.84
C ILE A 410 -36.65 12.91 -25.60
N ASN A 411 -36.99 12.14 -24.56
CA ASN A 411 -36.24 12.11 -23.30
C ASN A 411 -35.06 11.10 -23.26
N CYS A 412 -34.40 10.83 -24.39
CA CYS A 412 -33.30 9.87 -24.48
C CYS A 412 -31.99 10.45 -25.06
N VAL A 413 -31.68 11.71 -24.77
CA VAL A 413 -30.30 12.23 -24.86
C VAL A 413 -29.98 13.16 -23.68
N SER A 414 -29.68 12.57 -22.51
CA SER A 414 -28.72 13.14 -21.55
C SER A 414 -28.25 12.04 -20.59
N ILE A 415 -26.93 11.89 -20.44
CA ILE A 415 -26.30 10.82 -19.67
C ILE A 415 -25.79 11.38 -18.35
N VAL A 416 -26.48 11.17 -17.23
CA VAL A 416 -25.90 11.26 -15.88
C VAL A 416 -26.62 10.29 -14.90
N GLN A 417 -25.84 9.73 -13.96
CA GLN A 417 -26.23 9.03 -12.73
C GLN A 417 -26.80 7.59 -12.78
N TYR A 418 -25.93 6.64 -12.46
CA TYR A 418 -26.12 5.18 -12.55
C TYR A 418 -27.03 4.52 -11.48
N VAL A 419 -27.80 5.29 -10.69
CA VAL A 419 -28.57 4.78 -9.53
C VAL A 419 -30.08 4.67 -9.80
N LEU A 420 -30.64 5.36 -10.80
CA LEU A 420 -32.07 5.25 -11.14
C LEU A 420 -32.44 4.02 -12.00
N CYS A 421 -31.45 3.29 -12.53
CA CYS A 421 -31.67 2.33 -13.62
C CYS A 421 -32.61 1.16 -13.26
N VAL A 422 -32.52 0.64 -12.03
CA VAL A 422 -33.33 -0.52 -11.58
C VAL A 422 -34.82 -0.15 -11.42
N TYR A 423 -35.11 1.04 -10.87
CA TYR A 423 -36.49 1.49 -10.67
C TYR A 423 -37.19 1.79 -12.00
N VAL A 424 -36.47 2.40 -12.96
CA VAL A 424 -36.98 2.66 -14.31
C VAL A 424 -37.22 1.36 -15.09
N TYR A 425 -36.37 0.33 -14.94
CA TYR A 425 -36.57 -0.96 -15.59
C TYR A 425 -37.82 -1.70 -15.08
N ILE A 426 -38.08 -1.66 -13.76
CA ILE A 426 -39.27 -2.27 -13.16
C ILE A 426 -40.56 -1.49 -13.55
N GLN A 427 -40.50 -0.16 -13.60
CA GLN A 427 -41.59 0.68 -14.12
C GLN A 427 -41.88 0.38 -15.60
N LEU A 428 -40.85 0.25 -16.44
CA LEU A 428 -41.00 -0.12 -17.86
C LEU A 428 -41.60 -1.52 -18.02
N LEU A 429 -41.15 -2.52 -17.26
CA LEU A 429 -41.74 -3.87 -17.29
C LEU A 429 -43.22 -3.88 -16.88
N LYS A 430 -43.62 -3.10 -15.86
CA LYS A 430 -45.03 -2.93 -15.50
C LYS A 430 -45.83 -2.26 -16.62
N LYS A 431 -45.28 -1.22 -17.26
CA LYS A 431 -45.95 -0.49 -18.36
C LYS A 431 -46.07 -1.32 -19.64
N VAL A 432 -45.08 -2.16 -19.92
CA VAL A 432 -45.13 -3.18 -20.98
C VAL A 432 -46.20 -4.23 -20.68
N LYS A 433 -46.30 -4.72 -19.44
CA LYS A 433 -47.32 -5.72 -19.05
C LYS A 433 -48.76 -5.22 -19.20
N TYR A 434 -49.02 -3.93 -18.95
CA TYR A 434 -50.35 -3.33 -19.18
C TYR A 434 -50.68 -3.11 -20.66
N ASN A 435 -49.69 -2.84 -21.53
CA ASN A 435 -49.92 -2.69 -22.97
C ASN A 435 -50.18 -4.01 -23.72
N TYR A 436 -49.83 -5.16 -23.14
CA TYR A 436 -50.19 -6.47 -23.73
C TYR A 436 -51.69 -6.78 -23.68
N LEU A 437 -52.46 -6.13 -22.80
CA LEU A 437 -53.91 -6.30 -22.66
C LEU A 437 -54.74 -5.39 -23.61
N GLN A 438 -54.09 -4.50 -24.36
CA GLN A 438 -54.70 -3.68 -25.41
C GLN A 438 -54.03 -3.87 -26.78
N MET A 439 -53.40 -5.04 -27.00
CA MET A 439 -53.13 -5.52 -28.34
C MET A 439 -54.44 -6.01 -28.97
N SER A 440 -55.15 -5.09 -29.63
CA SER A 440 -56.19 -5.45 -30.61
C SER A 440 -55.64 -6.49 -31.61
N GLU A 441 -56.51 -7.33 -32.15
CA GLU A 441 -56.10 -8.51 -32.89
C GLU A 441 -55.26 -8.15 -34.13
N PRO A 442 -54.40 -9.06 -34.63
CA PRO A 442 -53.55 -8.76 -35.78
C PRO A 442 -54.34 -8.42 -37.06
N PHE A 443 -55.64 -8.75 -37.11
CA PHE A 443 -56.53 -8.45 -38.23
C PHE A 443 -57.04 -7.00 -38.20
N ASP A 444 -57.58 -6.51 -37.07
CA ASP A 444 -58.11 -5.14 -36.92
C ASP A 444 -57.10 -4.05 -37.33
N LYS A 445 -55.80 -4.33 -37.12
CA LYS A 445 -54.71 -3.40 -37.46
C LYS A 445 -54.56 -3.12 -38.95
N LEU A 446 -55.21 -3.91 -39.80
CA LEU A 446 -55.26 -3.74 -41.25
C LEU A 446 -56.60 -3.21 -41.75
N ASP A 447 -57.59 -2.95 -40.89
CA ASP A 447 -58.94 -2.53 -41.33
C ASP A 447 -58.89 -1.30 -42.23
N LYS A 448 -58.17 -0.25 -41.83
CA LYS A 448 -57.99 0.97 -42.65
C LYS A 448 -57.26 0.72 -43.97
N PHE A 449 -56.38 -0.29 -44.02
CA PHE A 449 -55.75 -0.70 -45.28
C PHE A 449 -56.75 -1.45 -46.17
N TRP A 450 -57.60 -2.29 -45.60
CA TRP A 450 -58.67 -2.99 -46.33
C TRP A 450 -59.79 -2.06 -46.79
N GLU A 451 -60.18 -1.07 -45.99
CA GLU A 451 -61.05 0.04 -46.40
C GLU A 451 -60.47 0.76 -47.61
N GLN A 452 -59.20 1.19 -47.55
CA GLN A 452 -58.54 1.88 -48.66
C GLN A 452 -58.45 1.00 -49.92
N TYR A 453 -58.10 -0.29 -49.75
CA TYR A 453 -58.05 -1.26 -50.85
C TYR A 453 -59.44 -1.48 -51.48
N ASN A 454 -60.48 -1.63 -50.67
CA ASN A 454 -61.85 -1.84 -51.14
C ASN A 454 -62.41 -0.60 -51.85
N TYR A 455 -62.08 0.61 -51.37
CA TYR A 455 -62.42 1.86 -52.04
C TYR A 455 -61.77 1.93 -53.44
N ILE A 456 -60.44 1.76 -53.53
CA ILE A 456 -59.72 1.74 -54.83
C ILE A 456 -60.26 0.63 -55.75
N LYS A 457 -60.63 -0.53 -55.20
CA LYS A 457 -61.23 -1.62 -55.97
C LYS A 457 -62.63 -1.27 -56.49
N SER A 458 -63.45 -0.56 -55.70
CA SER A 458 -64.75 -0.04 -56.11
C SER A 458 -64.63 0.99 -57.24
N ASP A 459 -63.73 1.97 -57.10
CA ASP A 459 -63.43 2.95 -58.14
C ASP A 459 -62.97 2.28 -59.44
N ASN A 460 -62.09 1.29 -59.38
CA ASN A 460 -61.66 0.54 -60.56
C ASN A 460 -62.82 -0.24 -61.23
N ILE A 461 -63.78 -0.76 -60.46
CA ILE A 461 -64.98 -1.41 -61.01
C ILE A 461 -65.88 -0.37 -61.70
N PHE A 462 -66.06 0.80 -61.08
CA PHE A 462 -66.84 1.91 -61.66
C PHE A 462 -66.21 2.42 -62.96
N MET A 463 -64.92 2.76 -62.95
CA MET A 463 -64.16 3.18 -64.13
C MET A 463 -64.18 2.13 -65.25
N LYS A 464 -64.14 0.84 -64.91
CA LYS A 464 -64.26 -0.24 -65.89
C LYS A 464 -65.66 -0.32 -66.51
N LYS A 465 -66.72 -0.13 -65.71
CA LYS A 465 -68.11 -0.09 -66.20
C LYS A 465 -68.33 1.12 -67.11
N GLU A 466 -67.83 2.29 -66.72
CA GLU A 466 -67.92 3.51 -67.52
C GLU A 466 -67.11 3.42 -68.81
N CYS A 467 -65.91 2.82 -68.79
CA CYS A 467 -65.14 2.52 -70.00
C CYS A 467 -65.88 1.57 -70.96
N VAL A 468 -66.61 0.57 -70.43
CA VAL A 468 -67.47 -0.30 -71.26
C VAL A 468 -68.66 0.47 -71.84
N ASN A 469 -69.31 1.32 -71.05
CA ASN A 469 -70.41 2.18 -71.52
C ASN A 469 -69.93 3.15 -72.61
N LEU A 470 -68.85 3.89 -72.38
CA LEU A 470 -68.24 4.79 -73.36
C LEU A 470 -67.75 4.05 -74.61
N SER A 471 -67.25 2.82 -74.48
CA SER A 471 -66.89 1.98 -75.65
C SER A 471 -68.12 1.54 -76.45
N PHE A 472 -69.23 1.21 -75.78
CA PHE A 472 -70.51 0.91 -76.42
C PHE A 472 -71.13 2.14 -77.08
N GLU A 473 -71.12 3.29 -76.42
CA GLU A 473 -71.58 4.57 -76.95
C GLU A 473 -70.71 5.03 -78.12
N ASN A 474 -69.38 4.94 -78.03
CA ASN A 474 -68.47 5.22 -79.14
C ASN A 474 -68.72 4.26 -80.32
N LYS A 475 -69.04 2.99 -80.06
CA LYS A 475 -69.47 2.03 -81.10
C LYS A 475 -70.83 2.42 -81.71
N GLN A 476 -71.79 2.90 -80.92
CA GLN A 476 -73.05 3.44 -81.44
C GLN A 476 -72.82 4.71 -82.26
N LEU A 477 -72.11 5.71 -81.74
CA LEU A 477 -71.77 6.95 -82.43
C LEU A 477 -71.01 6.67 -83.73
N ARG A 478 -70.06 5.73 -83.77
CA ARG A 478 -69.40 5.28 -85.02
C ARG A 478 -70.37 4.66 -86.01
N ASN A 479 -71.37 3.91 -85.54
CA ASN A 479 -72.41 3.34 -86.39
C ASN A 479 -73.38 4.44 -86.89
N THR A 480 -73.81 5.36 -86.03
CA THR A 480 -74.65 6.51 -86.39
C THR A 480 -73.93 7.44 -87.36
N LEU A 481 -72.63 7.69 -87.18
CA LEU A 481 -71.80 8.46 -88.11
C LEU A 481 -71.67 7.74 -89.46
N ARG A 482 -71.50 6.41 -89.48
CA ARG A 482 -71.57 5.60 -90.71
C ARG A 482 -72.93 5.73 -91.40
N THR A 483 -74.03 5.62 -90.66
CA THR A 483 -75.39 5.76 -91.21
C THR A 483 -75.63 7.18 -91.73
N TYR A 484 -75.16 8.22 -91.03
CA TYR A 484 -75.25 9.62 -91.45
C TYR A 484 -74.43 9.90 -92.71
N LEU A 485 -73.21 9.35 -92.81
CA LEU A 485 -72.42 9.40 -94.04
C LEU A 485 -73.14 8.70 -95.21
N LEU A 486 -73.82 7.57 -94.96
CA LEU A 486 -74.62 6.84 -95.95
C LEU A 486 -75.94 7.55 -96.35
N THR A 487 -76.50 8.41 -95.50
CA THR A 487 -77.71 9.20 -95.84
C THR A 487 -77.35 10.55 -96.46
N VAL A 488 -76.28 11.22 -96.02
CA VAL A 488 -75.75 12.42 -96.68
C VAL A 488 -75.21 12.10 -98.08
N SER A 489 -74.68 10.89 -98.31
CA SER A 489 -74.36 10.41 -99.67
C SER A 489 -75.59 10.11 -100.54
N LYS A 490 -76.81 10.38 -100.07
CA LYS A 490 -78.08 10.15 -100.78
C LYS A 490 -78.95 11.42 -100.88
N ILE A 491 -78.33 12.55 -101.26
CA ILE A 491 -79.04 13.61 -102.00
C ILE A 491 -78.87 13.29 -103.50
N PRO A 492 -79.93 12.92 -104.23
CA PRO A 492 -79.82 12.58 -105.64
C PRO A 492 -80.23 13.74 -106.56
N THR A 493 -79.35 14.14 -107.47
CA THR A 493 -79.73 14.80 -108.73
C THR A 493 -79.36 13.89 -109.90
N ALA A 494 -80.35 13.65 -110.78
CA ALA A 494 -80.28 12.88 -112.03
C ALA A 494 -80.06 11.33 -111.96
N ARG A 495 -81.00 10.61 -112.62
CA ARG A 495 -80.98 9.20 -113.08
C ARG A 495 -79.90 8.94 -114.16
N PRO A 496 -79.63 7.69 -114.65
CA PRO A 496 -80.34 6.38 -114.55
C PRO A 496 -79.42 5.24 -114.02
N LEU A 497 -79.62 3.90 -114.12
CA LEU A 497 -80.61 2.93 -114.70
C LEU A 497 -81.21 2.07 -113.54
N ILE A 498 -82.22 1.17 -113.62
CA ILE A 498 -82.74 0.11 -114.53
C ILE A 498 -81.95 -1.23 -114.53
N SER A 499 -82.71 -2.35 -114.40
CA SER A 499 -82.36 -3.80 -114.45
C SER A 499 -81.89 -4.46 -113.14
N THR A 500 -82.76 -5.15 -112.36
CA THR A 500 -83.24 -6.56 -112.46
C THR A 500 -82.22 -7.60 -111.97
N SER A 501 -82.44 -8.22 -110.80
CA SER A 501 -83.01 -9.58 -110.60
C SER A 501 -81.93 -10.67 -110.49
N VAL A 502 -81.95 -11.64 -109.56
CA VAL A 502 -82.96 -12.06 -108.57
C VAL A 502 -82.33 -12.12 -107.18
#